data_AF-A0A6C0LDA0-F1
#
_entry.id   AF-A0A6C0LDA0-F1
#
_cell.length_a   1.000
_cell.length_b   1.000
_cell.length_c   1.000
_cell.angle_alpha   90.00
_cell.angle_beta   90.00
_cell.angle_gamma   90.00
#
_symmetry.space_group_name_H-M   'P 1'
#
loop_
_entity.id
_entity.type
_entity.pdbx_description
1 polymer ?
#
loop_
_entity_poly.entity_id
_entity_poly.type
_entity_poly.pdbx_seq_one_letter_code
_entity_poly.pdbx_strand_id
1 'polypeptide(L)'
;MSKGVKANRGKIDWNELSANPNAIELLQANQEKINWPRLSANPKAIELLKKNKGKINWPRLSANPKAIELLKKNKGKINWPILSANPNAIELLRINPKKIDWEYASMNPAIFEAK
;
A
#
# COMPACT_ATOMS: atom_id res chain seq x y z
N MET A 1 26.40 -35.46 -24.78
CA MET A 1 26.20 -35.52 -23.31
C MET A 1 25.44 -34.28 -22.86
N SER A 2 24.12 -34.38 -22.68
CA SER A 2 23.29 -33.25 -22.25
C SER A 2 23.47 -33.00 -20.76
N LYS A 3 24.05 -31.86 -20.37
CA LYS A 3 23.87 -31.35 -19.01
C LYS A 3 22.47 -30.75 -18.96
N GLY A 4 21.53 -31.54 -18.44
CA GLY A 4 20.16 -31.12 -18.19
C GLY A 4 20.18 -29.88 -17.29
N VAL A 5 19.83 -28.74 -17.86
CA VAL A 5 19.34 -27.60 -17.10
C VAL A 5 18.07 -28.11 -16.43
N LYS A 6 18.18 -28.45 -15.14
CA LYS A 6 17.00 -28.71 -14.31
C LYS A 6 16.19 -27.42 -14.33
N ALA A 7 15.17 -27.38 -15.19
CA ALA A 7 14.16 -26.34 -15.18
C ALA A 7 13.60 -26.29 -13.76
N ASN A 8 13.99 -25.26 -13.02
CA ASN A 8 13.34 -24.89 -11.79
C ASN A 8 11.90 -24.57 -12.20
N ARG A 9 10.96 -25.50 -11.96
CA ARG A 9 9.57 -25.34 -12.37
C ARG A 9 8.97 -24.27 -11.47
N GLY A 10 9.13 -23.04 -11.95
CA GLY A 10 8.88 -21.78 -11.28
C GLY A 10 7.46 -21.69 -10.82
N LYS A 11 7.25 -21.82 -9.50
CA LYS A 11 6.03 -21.32 -8.89
C LYS A 11 6.06 -19.80 -9.02
N ILE A 12 5.01 -19.24 -9.60
CA ILE A 12 4.80 -17.80 -9.65
C ILE A 12 4.69 -17.29 -8.20
N ASP A 13 5.54 -16.33 -7.83
CA ASP A 13 5.43 -15.65 -6.54
C ASP A 13 4.40 -14.53 -6.62
N TRP A 14 3.19 -14.85 -6.16
CA TRP A 14 2.06 -13.92 -6.16
C TRP A 14 2.20 -12.81 -5.11
N ASN A 15 3.06 -12.97 -4.10
CA ASN A 15 3.31 -11.90 -3.13
C ASN A 15 4.11 -10.77 -3.78
N GLU A 16 5.17 -11.13 -4.51
CA GLU A 16 5.99 -10.18 -5.27
C GLU A 16 5.17 -9.50 -6.37
N LEU A 17 4.37 -10.28 -7.11
CA LEU A 17 3.47 -9.70 -8.11
C LEU A 17 2.48 -8.72 -7.48
N SER A 18 1.88 -9.04 -6.33
CA SER A 18 0.91 -8.16 -5.67
C SER A 18 1.50 -6.81 -5.26
N ALA A 19 2.79 -6.79 -4.90
CA ALA A 19 3.51 -5.54 -4.62
C ALA A 19 3.97 -4.80 -5.89
N ASN A 20 4.06 -5.49 -7.03
CA ASN A 20 4.59 -4.95 -8.27
C ASN A 20 3.57 -4.00 -8.96
N PRO A 21 3.90 -2.70 -9.13
CA PRO A 21 3.00 -1.74 -9.77
C PRO A 21 2.75 -2.05 -11.27
N ASN A 22 3.59 -2.82 -11.93
CA ASN A 22 3.42 -3.19 -13.34
C ASN A 22 2.60 -4.49 -13.52
N ALA A 23 2.22 -5.16 -12.43
CA ALA A 23 1.47 -6.42 -12.49
C ALA A 23 -0.06 -6.23 -12.34
N ILE A 24 -0.57 -4.99 -12.29
CA ILE A 24 -1.99 -4.71 -11.97
C ILE A 24 -2.95 -5.42 -12.91
N GLU A 25 -2.67 -5.45 -14.21
CA GLU A 25 -3.53 -6.12 -15.19
C GLU A 25 -3.56 -7.65 -14.97
N LEU A 26 -2.39 -8.26 -14.75
CA LEU A 26 -2.28 -9.68 -14.42
C LEU A 26 -3.03 -10.03 -13.13
N LEU A 27 -2.89 -9.21 -12.09
CA LEU A 27 -3.56 -9.39 -10.81
C LEU A 27 -5.08 -9.23 -10.94
N GLN A 28 -5.54 -8.28 -11.75
CA GLN A 28 -6.97 -8.09 -12.00
C GLN A 28 -7.62 -9.33 -12.65
N ALA A 29 -6.87 -10.06 -13.48
CA ALA A 29 -7.31 -11.31 -14.09
C ALA A 29 -7.21 -12.53 -13.15
N ASN A 30 -6.49 -12.44 -12.03
CA ASN A 30 -6.20 -13.55 -11.11
C ASN A 30 -6.41 -13.14 -9.65
N GLN A 31 -7.59 -12.59 -9.33
CA GLN A 31 -7.84 -11.97 -8.02
C GLN A 31 -7.76 -12.93 -6.83
N GLU A 32 -8.01 -14.22 -7.06
CA GLU A 32 -7.88 -15.28 -6.07
C GLU A 32 -6.44 -15.55 -5.64
N LYS A 33 -5.46 -15.07 -6.41
CA LYS A 33 -4.03 -15.20 -6.09
C LYS A 33 -3.46 -13.97 -5.38
N ILE A 34 -4.20 -12.87 -5.33
CA ILE A 34 -3.71 -11.60 -4.80
C ILE A 34 -3.39 -11.73 -3.30
N ASN A 35 -2.17 -11.34 -2.94
CA ASN A 35 -1.85 -10.98 -1.57
C ASN A 35 -2.33 -9.55 -1.31
N TRP A 36 -3.52 -9.44 -0.73
CA TRP A 36 -4.19 -8.15 -0.51
C TRP A 36 -3.41 -7.19 0.42
N PRO A 37 -2.75 -7.64 1.50
CA PRO A 37 -1.82 -6.79 2.24
C PRO A 37 -0.71 -6.15 1.40
N ARG A 38 -0.08 -6.92 0.49
CA ARG A 38 0.94 -6.40 -0.42
C ARG A 38 0.33 -5.44 -1.45
N LEU A 39 -0.82 -5.79 -2.00
CA LEU A 39 -1.55 -4.95 -2.95
C LEU A 39 -1.99 -3.61 -2.32
N SER A 40 -2.44 -3.60 -1.06
CA SER A 40 -2.81 -2.37 -0.35
C SER A 40 -1.67 -1.35 -0.27
N ALA A 41 -0.42 -1.80 -0.20
CA ALA A 41 0.75 -0.93 -0.21
C ALA A 41 1.16 -0.49 -1.64
N ASN A 42 0.62 -1.13 -2.69
CA ASN A 42 1.00 -0.87 -4.07
C ASN A 42 0.36 0.45 -4.57
N PRO A 43 1.17 1.46 -4.97
CA PRO A 43 0.66 2.77 -5.35
C PRO A 43 -0.16 2.79 -6.66
N LYS A 44 -0.01 1.78 -7.53
CA LYS A 44 -0.79 1.67 -8.76
C LYS A 44 -2.07 0.82 -8.60
N ALA A 45 -2.31 0.25 -7.41
CA ALA A 45 -3.44 -0.66 -7.19
C ALA A 45 -4.73 0.03 -6.69
N ILE A 46 -4.77 1.36 -6.58
CA ILE A 46 -5.87 2.10 -5.95
C ILE A 46 -7.24 1.78 -6.57
N GLU A 47 -7.33 1.69 -7.90
CA GLU A 47 -8.59 1.36 -8.57
C GLU A 47 -9.05 -0.08 -8.32
N LEU A 48 -8.11 -1.04 -8.29
CA LEU A 48 -8.42 -2.44 -7.96
C LEU A 48 -8.88 -2.58 -6.50
N LEU A 49 -8.27 -1.82 -5.58
CA LEU A 49 -8.66 -1.78 -4.17
C LEU A 49 -10.04 -1.13 -3.98
N LYS A 50 -10.37 -0.08 -4.73
CA LYS A 50 -11.71 0.56 -4.69
C LYS A 50 -12.83 -0.40 -5.10
N LYS A 51 -12.57 -1.30 -6.05
CA LYS A 51 -13.51 -2.36 -6.48
C LYS A 51 -13.63 -3.49 -5.44
N ASN A 52 -12.63 -3.66 -4.58
CA ASN A 52 -12.52 -4.76 -3.61
C ASN A 52 -12.36 -4.26 -2.17
N LYS A 53 -13.23 -3.33 -1.73
CA LYS A 53 -13.09 -2.65 -0.43
C LYS A 53 -12.97 -3.60 0.77
N GLY A 54 -13.68 -4.73 0.74
CA GLY A 54 -13.65 -5.73 1.81
C GLY A 54 -12.32 -6.48 1.96
N LYS A 55 -11.41 -6.36 0.98
CA LYS A 55 -10.09 -6.99 0.99
C LYS A 55 -8.97 -6.03 1.40
N ILE A 56 -9.26 -4.73 1.54
CA ILE A 56 -8.26 -3.72 1.85
C ILE A 56 -7.63 -4.00 3.23
N ASN A 57 -6.31 -4.20 3.25
CA ASN A 57 -5.53 -4.04 4.47
C ASN A 57 -5.27 -2.54 4.72
N TRP A 58 -6.02 -1.97 5.66
CA TRP A 58 -5.98 -0.52 5.95
C TRP A 58 -4.67 -0.02 6.58
N PRO A 59 -4.00 -0.77 7.47
CA PRO A 59 -2.64 -0.41 7.91
C PRO A 59 -1.67 -0.25 6.74
N ARG A 60 -1.62 -1.22 5.81
CA ARG A 60 -0.77 -1.14 4.62
C ARG A 60 -1.19 -0.03 3.66
N LEU A 61 -2.49 0.23 3.53
CA LEU A 61 -3.00 1.35 2.74
C LEU A 61 -2.63 2.70 3.36
N SER A 62 -2.56 2.81 4.68
CA SER A 62 -2.19 4.06 5.38
C SER A 62 -0.74 4.47 5.07
N ALA A 63 0.14 3.50 4.81
CA ALA A 63 1.50 3.75 4.34
C ALA A 63 1.57 4.08 2.82
N ASN A 64 0.50 3.88 2.06
CA ASN A 64 0.51 4.03 0.61
C ASN A 64 0.40 5.53 0.23
N PRO A 65 1.43 6.12 -0.41
CA PRO A 65 1.45 7.55 -0.71
C PRO A 65 0.42 7.97 -1.77
N LYS A 66 -0.15 7.03 -2.54
CA LYS A 66 -1.18 7.30 -3.55
C LYS A 66 -2.60 7.04 -3.02
N ALA A 67 -2.76 6.62 -1.77
CA ALA A 67 -4.06 6.26 -1.19
C ALA A 67 -4.76 7.37 -0.37
N ILE A 68 -4.17 8.57 -0.27
CA ILE A 68 -4.66 9.65 0.61
C ILE A 68 -6.14 9.96 0.39
N GLU A 69 -6.60 10.06 -0.86
CA GLU A 69 -8.01 10.33 -1.18
C GLU A 69 -8.94 9.19 -0.78
N LEU A 70 -8.48 7.94 -0.86
CA LEU A 70 -9.25 6.79 -0.39
C LEU A 70 -9.33 6.77 1.15
N LEU A 71 -8.24 7.15 1.83
CA LEU A 71 -8.19 7.26 3.30
C LEU A 71 -9.07 8.41 3.81
N LYS A 72 -9.07 9.58 3.15
CA LYS A 72 -9.95 10.73 3.48
C LYS A 72 -11.43 10.34 3.48
N LYS A 73 -11.85 9.45 2.57
CA LYS A 73 -13.24 8.93 2.49
C LYS A 73 -13.55 7.84 3.53
N ASN A 74 -12.54 7.30 4.22
CA ASN A 74 -12.66 6.19 5.15
C ASN A 74 -11.90 6.47 6.46
N LYS A 75 -12.09 7.67 7.05
CA LYS A 75 -11.31 8.15 8.20
C LYS A 75 -11.28 7.17 9.39
N GLY A 76 -12.37 6.46 9.63
CA GLY A 76 -12.47 5.46 10.72
C GLY A 76 -11.64 4.19 10.50
N LYS A 77 -11.02 4.02 9.33
CA LYS A 77 -10.15 2.88 9.00
C LYS A 77 -8.67 3.25 8.98
N ILE A 78 -8.34 4.52 9.11
CA ILE A 78 -6.96 5.02 9.07
C ILE A 78 -6.18 4.45 10.26
N ASN A 79 -5.02 3.87 9.98
CA ASN A 79 -4.01 3.62 11.00
C ASN A 79 -3.13 4.87 11.12
N TRP A 80 -3.41 5.69 12.14
CA TRP A 80 -2.77 7.00 12.32
C TRP A 80 -1.27 6.94 12.62
N PRO A 81 -0.77 6.00 13.45
CA PRO A 81 0.68 5.81 13.60
C PRO A 81 1.39 5.59 12.27
N ILE A 82 0.91 4.65 11.45
CA ILE A 82 1.50 4.39 10.14
C ILE A 82 1.33 5.58 9.18
N LEU A 83 0.16 6.23 9.20
CA LEU A 83 -0.08 7.41 8.37
C LEU A 83 0.86 8.57 8.72
N SER A 84 1.28 8.69 9.98
CA SER A 84 2.18 9.75 10.43
C SER A 84 3.55 9.66 9.74
N ALA A 85 3.99 8.46 9.37
CA ALA A 85 5.18 8.22 8.56
C ALA A 85 4.97 8.40 7.04
N ASN A 86 3.74 8.66 6.56
CA ASN A 86 3.44 8.79 5.14
C ASN A 86 3.71 10.23 4.64
N PRO A 87 4.69 10.45 3.75
CA PRO A 87 5.08 11.79 3.31
C PRO A 87 3.98 12.54 2.55
N ASN A 88 3.01 11.82 1.98
CA ASN A 88 1.90 12.44 1.26
C ASN A 88 0.70 12.76 2.16
N ALA A 89 0.75 12.43 3.46
CA ALA A 89 -0.36 12.59 4.37
C ALA A 89 -0.39 13.92 5.14
N ILE A 90 0.57 14.84 4.88
CA ILE A 90 0.77 16.07 5.67
C ILE A 90 -0.51 16.89 5.84
N GLU A 91 -1.26 17.12 4.76
CA GLU A 91 -2.52 17.87 4.83
C GLU A 91 -3.54 17.20 5.75
N LEU A 92 -3.66 15.88 5.67
CA LEU A 92 -4.58 15.10 6.49
C LEU A 92 -4.15 15.07 7.96
N LEU A 93 -2.84 15.05 8.23
CA LEU A 93 -2.28 15.11 9.58
C LEU A 93 -2.46 16.50 10.20
N ARG A 94 -2.24 17.58 9.43
CA ARG A 94 -2.41 18.98 9.88
C ARG A 94 -3.83 19.29 10.35
N ILE A 95 -4.84 18.76 9.67
CA ILE A 95 -6.24 18.93 10.10
C ILE A 95 -6.63 17.97 11.25
N ASN A 96 -5.74 17.05 11.65
CA ASN A 96 -5.95 16.11 12.77
C ASN A 96 -4.71 16.04 13.68
N PRO A 97 -4.25 17.15 14.28
CA PRO A 97 -2.97 17.19 15.00
C PRO A 97 -2.94 16.22 16.20
N LYS A 98 -4.09 15.98 16.84
CA LYS A 98 -4.22 15.03 17.96
C LYS A 98 -4.08 13.56 17.55
N LYS A 99 -4.05 13.26 16.24
CA LYS A 99 -3.87 11.92 15.70
C LYS A 99 -2.44 11.67 15.23
N ILE A 100 -1.59 12.68 15.22
CA ILE A 100 -0.19 12.54 14.83
C ILE A 100 0.51 11.68 15.88
N ASP A 101 1.13 10.62 15.43
CA ASP A 101 2.05 9.83 16.22
C ASP A 101 3.47 10.39 15.99
N TRP A 102 4.02 10.99 17.04
CA TRP A 102 5.31 11.68 16.95
C TRP A 102 6.51 10.73 16.88
N GLU A 103 6.37 9.47 17.31
CA GLU A 103 7.41 8.45 17.14
C GLU A 103 7.58 8.18 15.64
N TYR A 104 6.47 8.01 14.93
CA TYR A 104 6.44 7.74 13.48
C TYR A 104 6.60 9.01 12.64
N ALA A 105 6.27 10.19 13.15
CA ALA A 105 6.42 11.47 12.44
C ALA A 105 7.87 11.75 12.05
N SER A 106 8.85 11.23 12.81
CA SER A 106 10.28 11.33 12.48
C SER A 106 10.63 10.73 11.11
N MET A 107 9.84 9.77 10.62
CA MET A 107 9.99 9.14 9.31
C MET A 107 9.35 9.95 8.16
N ASN A 108 8.64 11.03 8.50
CA ASN A 108 7.98 11.93 7.57
C ASN A 108 8.60 13.33 7.68
N PRO A 109 9.75 13.57 7.01
CA PRO A 109 10.47 14.85 7.14
C PRO A 109 9.62 16.06 6.74
N ALA A 110 8.67 15.85 5.83
CA ALA A 110 7.81 16.91 5.33
C ALA A 110 6.83 17.47 6.39
N ILE A 111 6.65 16.80 7.53
CA ILE A 111 5.96 17.37 8.70
C ILE A 111 6.71 18.60 9.26
N PHE A 112 8.04 18.63 9.16
CA PHE A 112 8.88 19.70 9.72
C PHE A 112 9.17 20.84 8.74
N GLU A 113 8.96 20.62 7.44
CA GLU A 113 9.30 21.57 6.39
C GLU A 113 8.12 22.46 5.97
N ALA A 114 6.90 22.02 6.24
CA ALA A 114 5.72 22.69 5.75
C ALA A 114 5.43 23.92 6.65
N LYS A 115 5.84 25.11 6.17
CA LYS A 115 5.40 26.42 6.68
C LYS A 115 3.97 26.75 6.23
#